data_AF-A0A8C9X054-F1
#
_entry.id   AF-A0A8C9X054-F1
#
_cell.length_a   1.000
_cell.length_b   1.000
_cell.length_c   1.000
_cell.angle_alpha   90.00
_cell.angle_beta   90.00
_cell.angle_gamma   90.00
#
_symmetry.space_group_name_H-M   'P 1'
#
loop_
_entity.id
_entity.type
_entity.pdbx_description
1 polymer ?
#
loop_
_entity_poly.entity_id
_entity_poly.type
_entity_poly.pdbx_seq_one_letter_code
_entity_poly.pdbx_strand_id
1 'polypeptide(L)'
;MTPICLTRMLAVYPQTKTYFAHWKDLSPSSPSARKHGVTVMKGVADAVSKIDDLKGGLLTLSELHAFTLRVDPANFKMSLSAKDKDTVKVFWAKVADKVEEVGSDALSRMLAVYPQTKTYFSHWKDLSPGSAPVNKHGKTVMLGVGQAVACIDDLNAGLLTLSELHAFTLRVDPANFKILSHCLLVVLSIKFPNDFTPEVHVSLDKFLAALSRALSEKYR
;
A
#
# COMPACT_ATOMS: atom_id res chain seq x y z
N MET A 1 17.72 29.19 -7.98
CA MET A 1 18.02 27.79 -7.61
C MET A 1 17.38 26.89 -8.67
N THR A 2 18.17 26.18 -9.48
CA THR A 2 17.63 25.26 -10.50
C THR A 2 16.94 24.09 -9.78
N PRO A 3 15.72 23.68 -10.18
CA PRO A 3 14.99 22.60 -9.52
C PRO A 3 15.56 21.24 -9.94
N ILE A 4 16.82 20.96 -9.55
CA ILE A 4 17.58 19.77 -9.95
C ILE A 4 16.77 18.50 -9.66
N CYS A 5 16.03 18.45 -8.54
CA CYS A 5 15.17 17.34 -8.19
C CYS A 5 14.03 17.11 -9.20
N LEU A 6 13.32 18.17 -9.62
CA LEU A 6 12.23 18.07 -10.60
C LEU A 6 12.78 17.63 -11.95
N THR A 7 13.90 18.19 -12.39
CA THR A 7 14.54 17.82 -13.66
C THR A 7 14.99 16.36 -13.65
N ARG A 8 15.61 15.89 -12.57
CA ARG A 8 15.99 14.47 -12.42
C ARG A 8 14.77 13.56 -12.42
N MET A 9 13.69 13.94 -11.73
CA MET A 9 12.45 13.18 -11.73
C MET A 9 11.86 13.06 -13.15
N LEU A 10 11.75 14.17 -13.88
CA LEU A 10 11.21 14.18 -15.25
C LEU A 10 12.09 13.39 -16.24
N ALA A 11 13.41 13.36 -16.03
CA ALA A 11 14.34 12.61 -16.88
C ALA A 11 14.32 11.10 -16.57
N VAL A 12 14.38 10.73 -15.28
CA VAL A 12 14.50 9.34 -14.81
C VAL A 12 13.15 8.61 -14.81
N TYR A 13 12.04 9.34 -14.60
CA TYR A 13 10.69 8.80 -14.54
C TYR A 13 9.79 9.51 -15.56
N PRO A 14 9.90 9.19 -16.87
CA PRO A 14 9.21 9.89 -17.94
C PRO A 14 7.68 9.96 -17.78
N GLN A 15 7.08 8.96 -17.14
CA GLN A 15 5.64 8.92 -16.82
C GLN A 15 5.19 10.13 -15.99
N THR A 16 6.08 10.70 -15.17
CA THR A 16 5.75 11.88 -14.34
C THR A 16 5.53 13.15 -15.16
N LYS A 17 5.99 13.21 -16.42
CA LYS A 17 5.78 14.35 -17.32
C LYS A 17 4.29 14.60 -17.61
N THR A 18 3.46 13.57 -17.52
CA THR A 18 2.01 13.66 -17.75
C THR A 18 1.33 14.67 -16.83
N TYR A 19 1.75 14.75 -15.56
CA TYR A 19 1.25 15.72 -14.58
C TYR A 19 1.63 17.17 -14.91
N PHE A 20 2.64 17.37 -15.76
CA PHE A 20 3.14 18.68 -16.18
C PHE A 20 2.87 18.98 -17.65
N ALA A 21 1.98 18.22 -18.32
CA ALA A 21 1.67 18.39 -19.74
C ALA A 21 1.13 19.79 -20.11
N HIS A 22 0.60 20.52 -19.12
CA HIS A 22 0.14 21.90 -19.27
C HIS A 22 1.31 22.93 -19.31
N TRP A 23 2.54 22.53 -19.01
CA TRP A 23 3.71 23.40 -19.14
C TRP A 23 4.23 23.37 -20.57
N LYS A 24 4.39 24.56 -21.16
CA LYS A 24 4.97 24.72 -22.50
C LYS A 24 6.44 24.31 -22.58
N ASP A 25 7.15 24.36 -21.45
CA ASP A 25 8.57 24.02 -21.36
C ASP A 25 8.88 23.29 -20.04
N LEU A 26 9.35 22.05 -20.16
CA LEU A 26 9.77 21.17 -19.06
C LEU A 26 11.28 21.23 -18.80
N SER A 27 12.01 22.11 -19.50
CA SER A 27 13.45 22.26 -19.31
C SER A 27 13.78 22.69 -17.86
N PRO A 28 14.94 22.26 -17.32
CA PRO A 28 15.42 22.68 -16.00
C PRO A 28 15.45 24.20 -15.79
N SER A 29 15.64 24.95 -16.87
CA SER A 29 15.73 26.41 -16.88
C SER A 29 14.41 27.09 -17.25
N SER A 30 13.29 26.36 -17.34
CA SER A 30 12.00 26.99 -17.63
C SER A 30 11.50 27.82 -16.46
N PRO A 31 10.82 28.97 -16.69
CA PRO A 31 10.21 29.75 -15.62
C PRO A 31 9.23 28.94 -14.76
N SER A 32 8.44 28.05 -15.39
CA SER A 32 7.48 27.18 -14.70
C SER A 32 8.18 26.20 -13.76
N ALA A 33 9.23 25.53 -14.24
CA ALA A 33 10.01 24.60 -13.43
C ALA A 33 10.66 25.29 -12.23
N ARG A 34 11.26 26.48 -12.43
CA ARG A 34 11.84 27.27 -11.33
C ARG A 34 10.80 27.67 -10.30
N LYS A 35 9.65 28.20 -10.75
CA LYS A 35 8.57 28.64 -9.85
C LYS A 35 8.03 27.46 -9.03
N HIS A 36 7.77 26.33 -9.68
CA HIS A 36 7.28 25.14 -8.99
C HIS A 36 8.32 24.59 -8.00
N GLY A 37 9.61 24.56 -8.37
CA GLY A 37 10.68 24.16 -7.45
C GLY A 37 10.73 25.01 -6.17
N VAL A 38 10.52 26.32 -6.28
CA VAL A 38 10.41 27.20 -5.10
C VAL A 38 9.19 26.84 -4.26
N THR A 39 8.04 26.55 -4.89
CA THR A 39 6.83 26.11 -4.17
C THR A 39 7.07 24.80 -3.41
N VAL A 40 7.70 23.81 -4.04
CA VAL A 40 8.05 22.53 -3.41
C VAL A 40 8.97 22.76 -2.21
N MET A 41 10.04 23.55 -2.37
CA MET A 41 10.97 23.83 -1.27
C MET A 41 10.33 24.61 -0.12
N LYS A 42 9.38 25.51 -0.40
CA LYS A 42 8.58 26.16 0.66
C LYS A 42 7.72 25.15 1.41
N GLY A 43 7.08 24.22 0.70
CA GLY A 43 6.32 23.13 1.31
C GLY A 43 7.20 22.24 2.19
N VAL A 44 8.42 21.91 1.74
CA VAL A 44 9.40 21.16 2.53
C VAL A 44 9.86 21.96 3.76
N ALA A 45 10.15 23.25 3.62
CA ALA A 45 10.55 24.09 4.74
C ALA A 45 9.44 24.21 5.80
N ASP A 46 8.18 24.32 5.35
CA ASP A 46 7.01 24.33 6.23
C ASP A 46 6.76 22.97 6.90
N ALA A 47 7.06 21.87 6.21
CA ALA A 47 7.05 20.53 6.82
C ALA A 47 8.12 20.42 7.93
N VAL A 48 9.34 20.91 7.67
CA VAL A 48 10.45 20.87 8.62
C VAL A 48 10.15 21.72 9.86
N SER A 49 9.54 22.90 9.70
CA SER A 49 9.17 23.75 10.85
C SER A 49 8.04 23.14 11.70
N LYS A 50 7.30 22.17 11.16
CA LYS A 50 6.17 21.48 11.81
C LYS A 50 6.43 19.98 11.97
N ILE A 51 7.68 19.59 12.16
CA ILE A 51 8.09 18.17 12.16
C ILE A 51 7.35 17.33 13.21
N ASP A 52 6.93 17.95 14.32
CA ASP A 52 6.17 17.31 15.39
C ASP A 52 4.67 17.13 15.07
N ASP A 53 4.11 17.90 14.11
CA ASP A 53 2.75 17.76 13.61
C ASP A 53 2.67 18.01 12.09
N LEU A 54 3.26 17.08 11.34
CA LEU A 54 3.19 17.12 9.87
C LEU A 54 1.76 17.04 9.34
N LYS A 55 0.86 16.37 10.07
CA LYS A 55 -0.52 16.14 9.64
C LYS A 55 -1.32 17.42 9.66
N GLY A 56 -1.30 18.15 10.79
CA GLY A 56 -1.90 19.47 10.87
C GLY A 56 -1.17 20.48 9.97
N GLY A 57 0.16 20.37 9.92
CA GLY A 57 1.00 21.32 9.21
C GLY A 57 0.86 21.34 7.69
N LEU A 58 0.58 20.18 7.08
CA LEU A 58 0.50 20.03 5.62
C LEU A 58 -0.92 19.75 5.10
N LEU A 59 -1.95 19.97 5.92
CA LEU A 59 -3.34 19.63 5.58
C LEU A 59 -3.79 20.23 4.24
N THR A 60 -3.59 21.53 4.03
CA THR A 60 -3.95 22.22 2.78
C THR A 60 -3.22 21.66 1.57
N LEU A 61 -1.93 21.30 1.72
CA LEU A 61 -1.15 20.71 0.64
C LEU A 61 -1.64 19.28 0.32
N SER A 62 -2.03 18.53 1.34
CA SER A 62 -2.64 17.20 1.20
C SER A 62 -3.98 17.28 0.46
N GLU A 63 -4.86 18.21 0.83
CA GLU A 63 -6.16 18.40 0.16
C GLU A 63 -6.00 18.78 -1.31
N LEU A 64 -5.05 19.67 -1.61
CA LEU A 64 -4.72 20.05 -2.99
C LEU A 64 -4.32 18.84 -3.84
N HIS A 65 -3.46 17.96 -3.31
CA HIS A 65 -3.03 16.76 -4.03
C HIS A 65 -4.15 15.72 -4.17
N ALA A 66 -4.95 15.54 -3.11
CA ALA A 66 -6.02 14.55 -3.08
C ALA A 66 -7.20 14.93 -3.99
N PHE A 67 -7.64 16.19 -4.00
CA PHE A 67 -8.90 16.58 -4.63
C PHE A 67 -8.75 17.38 -5.92
N THR A 68 -7.69 18.18 -6.07
CA THR A 68 -7.50 19.04 -7.24
C THR A 68 -6.51 18.45 -8.23
N LEU A 69 -5.29 18.15 -7.78
CA LEU A 69 -4.23 17.67 -8.67
C LEU A 69 -4.39 16.20 -9.02
N ARG A 70 -5.05 15.42 -8.14
CA ARG A 70 -5.32 13.98 -8.31
C ARG A 70 -4.07 13.20 -8.72
N VAL A 71 -2.93 13.57 -8.13
CA VAL A 71 -1.67 12.85 -8.33
C VAL A 71 -1.86 11.46 -7.75
N ASP A 72 -1.44 10.42 -8.48
CA ASP A 72 -1.59 9.03 -8.07
C ASP A 72 -1.13 8.84 -6.60
N PRO A 73 -1.99 8.31 -5.71
CA PRO A 73 -1.65 8.04 -4.31
C PRO A 73 -0.49 7.07 -4.11
N ALA A 74 -0.03 6.34 -5.13
CA ALA A 74 1.28 5.69 -5.09
C ALA A 74 2.41 6.66 -4.68
N ASN A 75 2.18 7.98 -4.81
CA ASN A 75 3.06 9.05 -4.39
C ASN A 75 2.73 9.66 -3.01
N PHE A 76 1.61 9.31 -2.33
CA PHE A 76 1.20 9.88 -1.02
C PHE A 76 0.46 8.90 -0.09
N LYS A 77 0.62 9.04 1.23
CA LYS A 77 0.05 8.14 2.27
C LYS A 77 -1.49 8.28 2.39
N MET A 78 -2.24 7.19 2.18
CA MET A 78 -3.71 7.15 2.38
C MET A 78 -4.10 6.61 3.76
N SER A 79 -4.99 7.30 4.48
CA SER A 79 -5.64 6.82 5.73
C SER A 79 -7.03 6.25 5.48
N LEU A 80 -7.48 5.32 6.33
CA LEU A 80 -8.84 4.75 6.27
C LEU A 80 -9.87 5.74 6.84
N SER A 81 -10.91 6.05 6.08
CA SER A 81 -12.09 6.77 6.59
C SER A 81 -12.98 5.84 7.44
N ALA A 82 -13.92 6.40 8.21
CA ALA A 82 -14.91 5.60 8.94
C ALA A 82 -15.70 4.68 7.99
N LYS A 83 -16.13 5.22 6.84
CA LYS A 83 -16.81 4.44 5.79
C LYS A 83 -15.93 3.30 5.25
N ASP A 84 -14.63 3.54 5.03
CA ASP A 84 -13.72 2.48 4.58
C ASP A 84 -13.64 1.37 5.63
N LYS A 85 -13.51 1.72 6.91
CA LYS A 85 -13.44 0.75 8.02
C LYS A 85 -14.71 -0.09 8.13
N ASP A 86 -15.88 0.54 8.08
CA ASP A 86 -17.16 -0.17 8.15
C ASP A 86 -17.35 -1.09 6.95
N THR A 87 -17.00 -0.63 5.75
CA THR A 87 -17.05 -1.43 4.51
C THR A 87 -16.16 -2.67 4.63
N VAL A 88 -14.93 -2.51 5.14
CA VAL A 88 -14.00 -3.62 5.36
C VAL A 88 -14.55 -4.60 6.40
N LYS A 89 -15.08 -4.13 7.53
CA LYS A 89 -15.67 -4.99 8.58
C LYS A 89 -16.86 -5.80 8.04
N VAL A 90 -17.78 -5.15 7.32
CA VAL A 90 -18.96 -5.80 6.72
C VAL A 90 -18.54 -6.85 5.69
N PHE A 91 -17.59 -6.52 4.82
CA PHE A 91 -17.11 -7.48 3.83
C PHE A 91 -16.35 -8.64 4.50
N TRP A 92 -15.50 -8.37 5.48
CA TRP A 92 -14.76 -9.39 6.23
C TRP A 92 -15.67 -10.42 6.90
N ALA A 93 -16.83 -9.99 7.41
CA ALA A 93 -17.82 -10.91 7.99
C ALA A 93 -18.29 -11.99 7.01
N LYS A 94 -18.26 -11.73 5.70
CA LYS A 94 -18.58 -12.71 4.64
C LYS A 94 -17.39 -13.62 4.28
N VAL A 95 -16.17 -13.20 4.63
CA VAL A 95 -14.91 -13.89 4.33
C VAL A 95 -14.46 -14.79 5.49
N ALA A 96 -14.88 -14.47 6.72
CA ALA A 96 -14.35 -15.04 7.96
C ALA A 96 -14.47 -16.58 8.06
N ASP A 97 -15.47 -17.19 7.44
CA ASP A 97 -15.67 -18.64 7.38
C ASP A 97 -14.89 -19.33 6.24
N LYS A 98 -14.32 -18.55 5.30
CA LYS A 98 -13.62 -19.02 4.09
C LYS A 98 -12.12 -18.71 4.11
N VAL A 99 -11.56 -18.37 5.26
CA VAL A 99 -10.15 -17.96 5.41
C VAL A 99 -9.15 -18.99 4.88
N GLU A 100 -9.45 -20.28 4.98
CA GLU A 100 -8.58 -21.34 4.48
C GLU A 100 -8.55 -21.39 2.95
N GLU A 101 -9.72 -21.33 2.31
CA GLU A 101 -9.88 -21.35 0.86
C GLU A 101 -9.32 -20.08 0.21
N VAL A 102 -9.65 -18.91 0.76
CA VAL A 102 -9.15 -17.61 0.27
C VAL A 102 -7.64 -17.52 0.44
N GLY A 103 -7.12 -17.91 1.61
CA GLY A 103 -5.70 -17.85 1.91
C GLY A 103 -4.86 -18.78 1.04
N SER A 104 -5.33 -20.02 0.85
CA SER A 104 -4.68 -20.99 -0.05
C SER A 104 -4.61 -20.48 -1.49
N ASP A 105 -5.72 -19.97 -2.04
CA ASP A 105 -5.77 -19.49 -3.42
C ASP A 105 -4.88 -18.25 -3.60
N ALA A 106 -4.91 -17.31 -2.65
CA ALA A 106 -4.10 -16.10 -2.73
C ALA A 106 -2.60 -16.39 -2.65
N LEU A 107 -2.19 -17.28 -1.74
CA LEU A 107 -0.79 -17.66 -1.61
C LEU A 107 -0.31 -18.49 -2.80
N SER A 108 -1.14 -19.41 -3.29
CA SER A 108 -0.88 -20.19 -4.51
C SER A 108 -0.64 -19.27 -5.72
N ARG A 109 -1.50 -18.26 -5.90
CA ARG A 109 -1.36 -17.25 -6.97
C ARG A 109 -0.09 -16.44 -6.83
N MET A 110 0.23 -15.99 -5.62
CA MET A 110 1.45 -15.23 -5.37
C MET A 110 2.69 -16.03 -5.78
N LEU A 111 2.78 -17.29 -5.35
CA LEU A 111 3.92 -18.15 -5.67
C LEU A 111 3.97 -18.51 -7.16
N ALA A 112 2.84 -18.68 -7.84
CA ALA A 112 2.80 -19.01 -9.26
C ALA A 112 3.14 -17.81 -10.15
N VAL A 113 2.53 -16.65 -9.91
CA VAL A 113 2.61 -15.46 -10.77
C VAL A 113 3.83 -14.60 -10.46
N TYR A 114 4.28 -14.60 -9.21
CA TYR A 114 5.41 -13.79 -8.72
C TYR A 114 6.50 -14.69 -8.15
N PRO A 115 7.25 -15.43 -9.00
CA PRO A 115 8.18 -16.47 -8.57
C PRO A 115 9.32 -15.95 -7.67
N GLN A 116 9.64 -14.66 -7.71
CA GLN A 116 10.60 -14.04 -6.80
C GLN A 116 10.19 -14.18 -5.32
N THR A 117 8.88 -14.28 -5.04
CA THR A 117 8.35 -14.46 -3.68
C THR A 117 8.64 -15.85 -3.10
N LYS A 118 8.95 -16.85 -3.94
CA LYS A 118 9.29 -18.22 -3.50
C LYS A 118 10.57 -18.27 -2.67
N THR A 119 11.45 -17.28 -2.81
CA THR A 119 12.72 -17.20 -2.07
C THR A 119 12.52 -17.24 -0.55
N TYR A 120 11.43 -16.65 -0.04
CA TYR A 120 11.07 -16.67 1.38
C TYR A 120 10.56 -18.03 1.88
N PHE A 121 10.22 -18.94 0.96
CA PHE A 121 9.63 -20.25 1.26
C PHE A 121 10.50 -21.42 0.78
N SER A 122 11.80 -21.20 0.58
CA SER A 122 12.77 -22.21 0.10
C SER A 122 12.88 -23.46 1.00
N HIS A 123 12.44 -23.35 2.26
CA HIS A 123 12.38 -24.46 3.21
C HIS A 123 11.17 -25.38 2.99
N TRP A 124 10.18 -24.99 2.19
CA TRP A 124 9.06 -25.86 1.82
C TRP A 124 9.45 -26.78 0.67
N LYS A 125 9.23 -28.08 0.87
CA LYS A 125 9.50 -29.11 -0.15
C LYS A 125 8.55 -29.04 -1.34
N ASP A 126 7.35 -28.47 -1.13
CA ASP A 126 6.30 -28.39 -2.14
C ASP A 126 5.62 -27.02 -2.12
N LEU A 127 5.85 -26.24 -3.17
CA LEU A 127 5.27 -24.91 -3.40
C LEU A 127 4.15 -24.92 -4.44
N SER A 128 3.67 -26.11 -4.84
CA SER A 128 2.60 -26.23 -5.80
C SER A 128 1.28 -25.65 -5.24
N PRO A 129 0.40 -25.10 -6.11
CA PRO A 129 -0.92 -24.67 -5.69
C PRO A 129 -1.68 -25.76 -4.94
N GLY A 130 -2.24 -25.40 -3.79
CA GLY A 130 -3.02 -26.35 -2.97
C GLY A 130 -2.19 -27.34 -2.14
N SER A 131 -0.86 -27.25 -2.14
CA SER A 131 -0.02 -28.10 -1.30
C SER A 131 -0.30 -27.88 0.20
N ALA A 132 -0.05 -28.90 1.01
CA ALA A 132 -0.24 -28.82 2.47
C ALA A 132 0.44 -27.59 3.14
N PRO A 133 1.72 -27.25 2.87
CA PRO A 133 2.33 -26.06 3.45
C PRO A 133 1.70 -24.76 2.94
N VAL A 134 1.29 -24.69 1.67
CA VAL A 134 0.61 -23.52 1.10
C VAL A 134 -0.76 -23.32 1.75
N ASN A 135 -1.56 -24.37 1.90
CA ASN A 135 -2.88 -24.27 2.56
C ASN A 135 -2.75 -23.83 4.02
N LYS A 136 -1.82 -24.45 4.75
CA LYS A 136 -1.59 -24.14 6.16
C LYS A 136 -1.17 -22.68 6.35
N HIS A 137 -0.20 -22.21 5.56
CA HIS A 137 0.28 -20.84 5.70
C HIS A 137 -0.70 -19.81 5.14
N GLY A 138 -1.42 -20.13 4.06
CA GLY A 138 -2.49 -19.28 3.55
C GLY A 138 -3.56 -18.99 4.61
N LYS A 139 -3.96 -20.01 5.38
CA LYS A 139 -4.83 -19.82 6.55
C LYS A 139 -4.19 -18.91 7.60
N THR A 140 -2.92 -19.11 7.94
CA THR A 140 -2.19 -18.24 8.89
C THR A 140 -2.19 -16.78 8.44
N VAL A 141 -1.94 -16.51 7.16
CA VAL A 141 -2.00 -15.16 6.58
C VAL A 141 -3.39 -14.55 6.78
N MET A 142 -4.45 -15.29 6.44
CA MET A 142 -5.82 -14.79 6.57
C MET A 142 -6.25 -14.57 8.02
N LEU A 143 -5.74 -15.37 8.97
CA LEU A 143 -5.94 -15.08 10.40
C LEU A 143 -5.27 -13.76 10.81
N GLY A 144 -4.07 -13.48 10.29
CA GLY A 144 -3.41 -12.18 10.48
C GLY A 144 -4.20 -11.01 9.87
N VAL A 145 -4.81 -11.20 8.71
CA VAL A 145 -5.74 -10.21 8.11
C VAL A 145 -6.96 -10.01 9.01
N GLY A 146 -7.53 -11.08 9.57
CA GLY A 146 -8.64 -10.99 10.52
C GLY A 146 -8.29 -10.22 11.79
N GLN A 147 -7.08 -10.44 12.35
CA GLN A 147 -6.56 -9.64 13.45
C GLN A 147 -6.46 -8.16 13.07
N ALA A 148 -5.95 -7.86 11.87
CA ALA A 148 -5.87 -6.49 11.37
C ALA A 148 -7.26 -5.82 11.22
N VAL A 149 -8.29 -6.57 10.82
CA VAL A 149 -9.68 -6.05 10.80
C VAL A 149 -10.19 -5.77 12.21
N ALA A 150 -9.87 -6.64 13.18
CA ALA A 150 -10.27 -6.45 14.58
C ALA A 150 -9.61 -5.23 15.23
N CYS A 151 -8.36 -4.91 14.87
CA CYS A 151 -7.63 -3.73 15.34
C CYS A 151 -7.56 -2.60 14.29
N ILE A 152 -8.53 -2.49 13.38
CA ILE A 152 -8.47 -1.54 12.25
C ILE A 152 -8.41 -0.06 12.65
N ASP A 153 -8.76 0.26 13.89
CA ASP A 153 -8.66 1.61 14.45
C ASP A 153 -7.22 1.99 14.85
N ASP A 154 -6.40 1.01 15.23
CA ASP A 154 -4.97 1.15 15.50
C ASP A 154 -4.19 -0.10 15.05
N LEU A 155 -3.88 -0.14 13.75
CA LEU A 155 -3.15 -1.26 13.13
C LEU A 155 -1.72 -1.38 13.66
N ASN A 156 -1.08 -0.26 14.02
CA ASN A 156 0.31 -0.26 14.46
C ASN A 156 0.43 -0.92 15.83
N ALA A 157 -0.45 -0.57 16.78
CA ALA A 157 -0.50 -1.24 18.07
C ALA A 157 -0.94 -2.70 17.93
N GLY A 158 -2.01 -2.96 17.17
CA GLY A 158 -2.60 -4.29 17.07
C GLY A 158 -1.76 -5.32 16.31
N LEU A 159 -0.86 -4.89 15.43
CA LEU A 159 0.02 -5.76 14.63
C LEU A 159 1.49 -5.69 15.06
N LEU A 160 1.81 -5.06 16.19
CA LEU A 160 3.19 -4.82 16.63
C LEU A 160 4.06 -6.10 16.61
N THR A 161 3.60 -7.18 17.26
CA THR A 161 4.33 -8.45 17.30
C THR A 161 4.53 -9.05 15.91
N LEU A 162 3.54 -8.90 15.02
CA LEU A 162 3.64 -9.41 13.64
C LEU A 162 4.61 -8.56 12.80
N SER A 163 4.67 -7.25 13.04
CA SER A 163 5.66 -6.36 12.44
C SER A 163 7.07 -6.73 12.89
N GLU A 164 7.30 -6.95 14.18
CA GLU A 164 8.61 -7.36 14.72
C GLU A 164 9.05 -8.72 14.16
N LEU A 165 8.13 -9.69 14.05
CA LEU A 165 8.42 -10.98 13.42
C LEU A 165 8.89 -10.80 11.97
N HIS A 166 8.16 -10.00 11.18
CA HIS A 166 8.52 -9.76 9.78
C HIS A 166 9.83 -8.96 9.66
N ALA A 167 10.05 -7.96 10.51
CA ALA A 167 11.22 -7.09 10.46
C ALA A 167 12.51 -7.77 10.93
N PHE A 168 12.47 -8.47 12.06
CA PHE A 168 13.68 -8.93 12.74
C PHE A 168 14.01 -10.39 12.43
N THR A 169 13.00 -11.24 12.28
CA THR A 169 13.16 -12.67 12.05
C THR A 169 13.05 -13.05 10.58
N LEU A 170 11.91 -12.75 9.94
CA LEU A 170 11.65 -13.21 8.56
C LEU A 170 12.35 -12.34 7.52
N ARG A 171 12.53 -11.05 7.82
CA ARG A 171 13.18 -10.04 6.97
C ARG A 171 12.63 -10.01 5.54
N VAL A 172 11.31 -10.12 5.41
CA VAL A 172 10.62 -10.04 4.11
C VAL A 172 10.76 -8.63 3.57
N ASP A 173 11.16 -8.42 2.32
CA ASP A 173 11.21 -7.06 1.77
C ASP A 173 9.77 -6.49 1.74
N PRO A 174 9.52 -5.30 2.34
CA PRO A 174 8.20 -4.66 2.38
C PRO A 174 7.47 -4.55 1.04
N ALA A 175 8.20 -4.52 -0.08
CA ALA A 175 7.60 -4.52 -1.42
C ALA A 175 6.72 -5.75 -1.69
N ASN A 176 7.03 -6.90 -1.09
CA ASN A 176 6.27 -8.14 -1.31
C ASN A 176 4.88 -8.14 -0.65
N PHE A 177 4.65 -7.33 0.39
CA PHE A 177 3.31 -7.21 0.99
C PHE A 177 2.29 -6.67 -0.01
N LYS A 178 2.71 -5.78 -0.92
CA LYS A 178 1.85 -5.26 -2.00
C LYS A 178 1.47 -6.34 -3.01
N ILE A 179 2.39 -7.27 -3.29
CA ILE A 179 2.15 -8.41 -4.19
C ILE A 179 1.07 -9.32 -3.59
N LEU A 180 1.23 -9.72 -2.33
CA LEU A 180 0.23 -10.55 -1.64
C LEU A 180 -1.11 -9.83 -1.52
N SER A 181 -1.11 -8.53 -1.22
CA SER A 181 -2.32 -7.70 -1.17
C SER A 181 -3.07 -7.72 -2.50
N HIS A 182 -2.36 -7.59 -3.62
CA HIS A 182 -2.97 -7.70 -4.95
C HIS A 182 -3.56 -9.08 -5.20
N CYS A 183 -2.85 -10.16 -4.88
CA CYS A 183 -3.37 -11.52 -5.01
C CYS A 183 -4.62 -11.76 -4.16
N LEU A 184 -4.68 -11.18 -2.95
CA LEU A 184 -5.88 -11.22 -2.11
C LEU A 184 -7.07 -10.52 -2.79
N LEU A 185 -6.89 -9.30 -3.32
CA LEU A 185 -7.96 -8.59 -4.03
C LEU A 185 -8.49 -9.39 -5.22
N VAL A 186 -7.59 -10.02 -6.00
CA VAL A 186 -7.98 -10.89 -7.11
C VAL A 186 -8.85 -12.05 -6.62
N VAL A 187 -8.41 -12.77 -5.59
CA VAL A 187 -9.18 -13.92 -5.06
C VAL A 187 -10.52 -13.49 -4.47
N LEU A 188 -10.55 -12.39 -3.73
CA LEU A 188 -11.78 -11.87 -3.14
C LEU A 188 -12.79 -11.47 -4.22
N SER A 189 -12.35 -10.86 -5.33
CA SER A 189 -13.25 -10.54 -6.45
C SER A 189 -13.81 -11.78 -7.15
N ILE A 190 -13.02 -12.86 -7.27
CA ILE A 190 -13.47 -14.13 -7.87
C ILE A 190 -14.46 -14.86 -6.95
N LYS A 191 -14.18 -14.90 -5.65
CA LYS A 191 -14.97 -15.68 -4.68
C LYS A 191 -16.24 -14.97 -4.19
N PHE A 192 -16.27 -13.63 -4.28
CA PHE A 192 -17.39 -12.81 -3.80
C PHE A 192 -17.88 -11.85 -4.90
N PRO A 193 -18.22 -12.31 -6.11
CA PRO A 193 -18.47 -11.44 -7.26
C PRO A 193 -19.65 -10.49 -7.06
N ASN A 194 -20.65 -10.89 -6.26
CA ASN A 194 -21.82 -10.06 -5.97
C ASN A 194 -21.57 -9.04 -4.84
N ASP A 195 -20.58 -9.30 -3.98
CA ASP A 195 -20.27 -8.48 -2.81
C ASP A 195 -19.05 -7.59 -3.03
N PHE A 196 -18.18 -7.93 -3.99
CA PHE A 196 -16.96 -7.19 -4.31
C PHE A 196 -17.26 -6.01 -5.24
N THR A 197 -18.03 -5.04 -4.73
CA THR A 197 -18.38 -3.82 -5.46
C THR A 197 -17.16 -2.90 -5.62
N PRO A 198 -17.21 -1.87 -6.48
CA PRO A 198 -16.14 -0.87 -6.59
C PRO A 198 -15.80 -0.19 -5.25
N GLU A 199 -16.81 0.07 -4.41
CA GLU A 199 -16.63 0.64 -3.08
C GLU A 199 -15.90 -0.32 -2.14
N VAL A 200 -16.27 -1.60 -2.14
CA VAL A 200 -15.58 -2.64 -1.38
C VAL A 200 -14.13 -2.79 -1.85
N HIS A 201 -13.91 -2.80 -3.17
CA HIS A 201 -12.58 -2.91 -3.75
C HIS A 201 -11.67 -1.78 -3.27
N VAL A 202 -12.08 -0.51 -3.41
CA VAL A 202 -11.23 0.62 -2.99
C VAL A 202 -10.99 0.65 -1.48
N SER A 203 -11.99 0.28 -0.66
CA SER A 203 -11.80 0.23 0.80
C SER A 203 -10.87 -0.91 1.22
N LEU A 204 -10.94 -2.09 0.58
CA LEU A 204 -10.02 -3.20 0.82
C LEU A 204 -8.60 -2.89 0.36
N ASP A 205 -8.42 -2.26 -0.81
CA ASP A 205 -7.10 -1.87 -1.30
C ASP A 205 -6.41 -0.89 -0.34
N LYS A 206 -7.13 0.15 0.12
CA LYS A 206 -6.66 1.06 1.17
C LYS A 206 -6.30 0.33 2.47
N PHE A 207 -7.14 -0.63 2.88
CA PHE A 207 -6.93 -1.38 4.12
C PHE A 207 -5.70 -2.27 4.03
N LEU A 208 -5.53 -3.03 2.95
CA LEU A 208 -4.37 -3.88 2.74
C LEU A 208 -3.08 -3.05 2.60
N ALA A 209 -3.16 -1.85 2.00
CA ALA A 209 -2.05 -0.90 2.01
C ALA A 209 -1.72 -0.39 3.42
N ALA A 210 -2.73 -0.13 4.26
CA ALA A 210 -2.53 0.27 5.65
C ALA A 210 -1.94 -0.86 6.51
N LEU A 211 -2.43 -2.08 6.34
CA LEU A 211 -1.90 -3.30 6.96
C LEU A 211 -0.45 -3.52 6.58
N SER A 212 -0.12 -3.45 5.28
CA SER A 212 1.25 -3.60 4.77
C SER A 212 2.21 -2.59 5.40
N ARG A 213 1.76 -1.34 5.59
CA ARG A 213 2.55 -0.31 6.29
C ARG A 213 2.75 -0.65 7.76
N ALA A 214 1.70 -1.06 8.46
CA ALA A 214 1.80 -1.46 9.87
C ALA A 214 2.78 -2.63 10.07
N LEU A 215 2.78 -3.62 9.16
CA LEU A 215 3.78 -4.70 9.17
C LEU A 215 5.21 -4.21 8.91
N SER A 216 5.36 -3.13 8.15
CA SER A 216 6.65 -2.56 7.79
C SER A 216 7.18 -1.56 8.82
N GLU A 217 6.41 -1.20 9.84
CA GLU A 217 6.73 -0.12 10.78
C GLU A 217 8.06 -0.34 11.52
N LYS A 218 8.40 -1.59 11.86
CA LYS A 218 9.63 -1.90 12.62
C LYS A 218 10.87 -2.19 11.77
N TYR A 219 10.82 -1.96 10.46
CA TYR A 219 11.97 -2.20 9.58
C TYR A 219 13.06 -1.12 9.67
N ARG A 220 12.76 0.07 10.19
CA ARG A 220 13.70 1.22 10.28
C ARG A 220 13.42 2.09 11.49
#